data_AF-A0AB38PYK3-F1
#
_entry.id   AF-A0AB38PYK3-F1
#
_cell.length_a   1.000
_cell.length_b   1.000
_cell.length_c   1.000
_cell.angle_alpha   90.00
_cell.angle_beta   90.00
_cell.angle_gamma   90.00
#
_symmetry.space_group_name_H-M   'P 1'
#
loop_
_entity.id
_entity.type
_entity.pdbx_description
1 polymer ?
#
loop_
_entity_poly.entity_id
_entity_poly.type
_entity_poly.pdbx_seq_one_letter_code
_entity_poly.pdbx_strand_id
1 'polypeptide(L)'
;MFNDLFNIKIEQDITIYLKDKIDEKAFDNILIKIGLTSIEIKNSEKSEIYYKFSLTAKAIYTNPMNDFFIGSHIKLDAEKSCICIYGYNENIISGMKKILFKEKILDEVYDKSEEYKNNIEKYEANTDDIIEKIEEKEKTEPYNLFIIKHFIKYVIDKYKEENISSEDNSANENSEDNKNITTNPFITNGE
;
A
#
# COMPACT_ATOMS: atom_id res chain seq x y z
N MET A 1 -20.46 -0.96 32.62
CA MET A 1 -19.31 -0.06 32.83
C MET A 1 -18.05 -0.68 32.20
N PHE A 2 -18.13 -1.05 30.90
CA PHE A 2 -17.04 -1.69 30.14
C PHE A 2 -16.61 -0.86 28.91
N ASN A 3 -17.31 0.25 28.62
CA ASN A 3 -17.09 1.05 27.43
C ASN A 3 -15.93 2.05 27.56
N ASP A 4 -15.43 2.30 28.77
CA ASP A 4 -14.40 3.32 29.02
C ASP A 4 -12.96 2.75 29.07
N LEU A 5 -12.79 1.42 28.97
CA LEU A 5 -11.48 0.79 29.20
C LEU A 5 -10.57 0.71 27.96
N PHE A 6 -11.07 1.08 26.78
CA PHE A 6 -10.32 1.00 25.52
C PHE A 6 -10.35 2.30 24.71
N ASN A 7 -10.32 3.46 25.37
CA ASN A 7 -9.93 4.72 24.71
C ASN A 7 -8.39 4.79 24.50
N ILE A 8 -7.79 3.70 24.02
CA ILE A 8 -6.42 3.74 23.51
C ILE A 8 -6.52 4.45 22.16
N LYS A 9 -6.28 5.76 22.17
CA LYS A 9 -6.08 6.52 20.94
C LYS A 9 -4.78 6.02 20.32
N ILE A 10 -4.89 5.21 19.27
CA ILE A 10 -3.75 4.81 18.47
C ILE A 10 -3.32 6.06 17.69
N GLU A 11 -2.27 6.73 18.18
CA GLU A 11 -1.78 7.95 17.53
C GLU A 11 -0.88 7.63 16.35
N GLN A 12 -1.12 8.33 15.25
CA GLN A 12 -0.31 8.26 14.04
C GLN A 12 1.03 8.94 14.32
N ASP A 13 2.13 8.27 13.97
CA ASP A 13 3.47 8.83 14.10
C ASP A 13 3.87 9.58 12.82
N ILE A 14 3.52 9.01 11.66
CA ILE A 14 3.77 9.61 10.35
C ILE A 14 2.52 9.42 9.48
N THR A 15 2.08 10.50 8.84
CA THR A 15 0.96 10.50 7.89
C THR A 15 1.46 10.99 6.53
N ILE A 16 1.31 10.13 5.51
CA ILE A 16 1.79 10.37 4.15
C ILE A 16 0.57 10.60 3.27
N TYR A 17 0.33 11.85 2.88
CA TYR A 17 -0.79 12.22 2.03
C TYR A 17 -0.43 11.95 0.57
N LEU A 18 -1.31 11.25 -0.12
CA LEU A 18 -1.15 10.84 -1.52
C LEU A 18 -1.87 11.83 -2.43
N LYS A 19 -1.31 12.07 -3.61
CA LYS A 19 -1.94 12.94 -4.63
C LYS A 19 -3.17 12.30 -5.27
N ASP A 20 -3.09 11.00 -5.49
CA ASP A 20 -4.14 10.23 -6.13
C ASP A 20 -4.98 9.51 -5.07
N LYS A 21 -6.29 9.40 -5.34
CA LYS A 21 -7.15 8.48 -4.59
C LYS A 21 -6.79 7.04 -4.94
N ILE A 22 -6.88 6.18 -3.94
CA ILE A 22 -6.51 4.77 -4.05
C ILE A 22 -7.71 3.89 -3.69
N ASP A 23 -7.96 2.88 -4.52
CA ASP A 23 -8.91 1.82 -4.19
C ASP A 23 -8.36 0.99 -3.03
N GLU A 24 -9.08 1.01 -1.92
CA GLU A 24 -8.65 0.38 -0.66
C GLU A 24 -8.40 -1.12 -0.85
N LYS A 25 -9.32 -1.82 -1.53
CA LYS A 25 -9.22 -3.27 -1.69
C LYS A 25 -8.04 -3.67 -2.57
N ALA A 26 -7.79 -2.95 -3.66
CA ALA A 26 -6.66 -3.21 -4.53
C ALA A 26 -5.34 -2.91 -3.82
N PHE A 27 -5.24 -1.82 -3.08
CA PHE A 27 -4.05 -1.48 -2.30
C PHE A 27 -3.75 -2.49 -1.19
N ASP A 28 -4.79 -2.92 -0.46
CA ASP A 28 -4.72 -3.95 0.56
C ASP A 28 -4.15 -5.27 0.02
N ASN A 29 -4.58 -5.67 -1.18
CA ASN A 29 -4.03 -6.84 -1.86
C ASN A 29 -2.53 -6.67 -2.19
N ILE A 30 -2.08 -5.48 -2.56
CA ILE A 30 -0.65 -5.20 -2.78
C ILE A 30 0.13 -5.40 -1.47
N LEU A 31 -0.34 -4.83 -0.35
CA LEU A 31 0.33 -4.95 0.94
C LEU A 31 0.46 -6.42 1.40
N ILE A 32 -0.56 -7.23 1.17
CA ILE A 32 -0.51 -8.67 1.46
C ILE A 32 0.50 -9.37 0.54
N LYS A 33 0.48 -9.09 -0.77
CA LYS A 33 1.40 -9.71 -1.76
C LYS A 33 2.87 -9.42 -1.45
N ILE A 34 3.18 -8.22 -0.98
CA ILE A 34 4.57 -7.85 -0.60
C ILE A 34 4.98 -8.40 0.78
N GLY A 35 4.07 -9.09 1.48
CA GLY A 35 4.38 -9.88 2.67
C GLY A 35 3.97 -9.28 4.01
N LEU A 36 3.13 -8.24 4.02
CA LEU A 36 2.55 -7.73 5.27
C LEU A 36 1.39 -8.62 5.72
N THR A 37 1.25 -8.76 7.04
CA THR A 37 0.14 -9.50 7.65
C THR A 37 -0.99 -8.54 7.96
N SER A 38 -2.19 -8.81 7.43
CA SER A 38 -3.40 -8.05 7.75
C SER A 38 -3.92 -8.41 9.15
N ILE A 39 -4.32 -7.39 9.90
CA ILE A 39 -4.93 -7.50 11.23
C ILE A 39 -6.24 -6.70 11.17
N GLU A 40 -7.37 -7.40 11.30
CA GLU A 40 -8.70 -6.79 11.37
C GLU A 40 -9.05 -6.49 12.83
N ILE A 41 -9.48 -5.25 13.11
CA ILE A 41 -9.79 -4.77 14.45
C ILE A 41 -11.21 -4.23 14.43
N LYS A 42 -12.08 -4.88 15.21
CA LYS A 42 -13.49 -4.54 15.31
C LYS A 42 -13.73 -3.74 16.57
N ASN A 43 -14.34 -2.57 16.43
CA ASN A 43 -14.97 -1.87 17.54
C ASN A 43 -16.50 -1.87 17.36
N SER A 44 -17.23 -1.20 18.25
CA SER A 44 -18.70 -1.19 18.23
C SER A 44 -19.32 -0.53 17.00
N GLU A 45 -18.55 0.22 16.21
CA GLU A 45 -19.04 1.06 15.11
C GLU A 45 -18.45 0.70 13.75
N LYS A 46 -17.21 0.20 13.71
CA LYS A 46 -16.47 -0.07 12.48
C LYS A 46 -15.47 -1.21 12.64
N SER A 47 -15.17 -1.84 11.51
CA SER A 47 -14.02 -2.71 11.35
C SER A 47 -12.92 -1.95 10.63
N GLU A 48 -11.68 -2.03 11.13
CA GLU A 48 -10.53 -1.40 10.49
C GLU A 48 -9.43 -2.43 10.25
N ILE A 49 -8.78 -2.33 9.09
CA ILE A 49 -7.69 -3.25 8.71
C ILE A 49 -6.36 -2.52 8.86
N TYR A 50 -5.40 -3.21 9.46
CA TYR A 50 -4.04 -2.75 9.68
C TYR A 50 -3.05 -3.75 9.11
N TYR A 51 -1.91 -3.29 8.63
CA TYR A 51 -0.90 -4.12 7.97
C TYR A 51 0.41 -4.09 8.74
N LYS A 52 0.78 -5.24 9.28
CA LYS A 52 1.98 -5.40 10.11
C LYS A 52 3.13 -5.98 9.29
N PHE A 53 4.33 -5.45 9.51
CA PHE A 53 5.55 -6.07 9.02
C PHE A 53 5.82 -7.35 9.82
N SER A 54 5.89 -8.48 9.11
CA SER A 54 6.25 -9.77 9.69
C SER A 54 7.72 -9.77 10.10
N LEU A 55 8.04 -9.19 11.25
CA LEU A 55 9.38 -9.25 11.81
C LEU A 55 9.51 -10.54 12.61
N THR A 56 10.38 -11.43 12.16
CA THR A 56 10.87 -12.57 12.94
C THR A 56 11.82 -12.11 14.06
N ALA A 57 11.38 -11.14 14.87
CA ALA A 57 12.01 -10.81 16.14
C ALA A 57 11.07 -11.29 17.23
N LYS A 58 11.54 -12.28 18.00
CA LYS A 58 10.87 -12.87 19.15
C LYS A 58 10.68 -11.79 20.21
N ALA A 59 9.64 -10.98 20.09
CA ALA A 59 9.25 -10.05 21.12
C ALA A 59 8.65 -10.85 22.27
N ILE A 60 9.48 -11.15 23.27
CA ILE A 60 9.03 -11.67 24.56
C ILE A 60 8.33 -10.50 25.25
N TYR A 61 7.01 -10.40 25.10
CA TYR A 61 6.21 -9.49 25.91
C TYR A 61 5.86 -10.20 27.22
N THR A 62 6.39 -9.71 28.34
CA THR A 62 6.19 -10.30 29.68
C THR A 62 4.96 -9.75 30.42
N ASN A 63 3.96 -9.20 29.74
CA ASN A 63 2.76 -8.71 30.42
C ASN A 63 1.47 -8.85 29.57
N PRO A 64 0.60 -9.85 29.87
CA PRO A 64 -0.59 -10.18 29.10
C PRO A 64 -1.81 -9.24 29.31
N MET A 65 -1.63 -8.06 29.93
CA MET A 65 -2.71 -7.09 30.13
C MET A 65 -2.57 -5.79 29.33
N ASN A 66 -1.49 -5.62 28.54
CA ASN A 66 -1.29 -4.50 27.62
C ASN A 66 -1.47 -4.93 26.14
N ASP A 67 -2.23 -6.00 25.92
CA ASP A 67 -2.25 -6.86 24.72
C ASP A 67 -2.99 -6.30 23.49
N PHE A 68 -2.90 -4.99 23.26
CA PHE A 68 -3.25 -4.41 21.96
C PHE A 68 -2.22 -3.41 21.45
N PHE A 69 -0.93 -3.64 21.75
CA PHE A 69 0.11 -3.07 20.93
C PHE A 69 0.19 -3.88 19.64
N ILE A 70 -0.48 -3.39 18.58
CA ILE A 70 -0.37 -3.90 17.20
C ILE A 70 1.11 -3.92 16.75
N GLY A 71 2.00 -3.24 17.47
CA GLY A 71 3.39 -3.04 17.12
C GLY A 71 3.47 -2.01 16.01
N SER A 72 4.54 -2.03 15.24
CA SER A 72 4.69 -1.14 14.09
C SER A 72 3.88 -1.62 12.90
N HIS A 73 3.02 -0.76 12.37
CA HIS A 73 2.08 -1.13 11.32
C HIS A 73 1.70 0.07 10.45
N ILE A 74 1.12 -0.22 9.28
CA ILE A 74 0.61 0.78 8.35
C ILE A 74 -0.88 0.56 8.10
N LYS A 75 -1.58 1.62 7.72
CA LYS A 75 -2.98 1.60 7.32
C LYS A 75 -3.23 2.62 6.21
N LEU A 76 -4.09 2.28 5.26
CA LEU A 76 -4.65 3.24 4.32
C LEU A 76 -5.89 3.91 4.95
N ASP A 77 -5.95 5.23 4.88
CA ASP A 77 -7.17 6.01 5.08
C ASP A 77 -7.60 6.49 3.69
N ALA A 78 -8.48 5.72 3.04
CA ALA A 78 -8.93 6.01 1.68
C ALA A 78 -9.73 7.32 1.58
N GLU A 79 -10.47 7.68 2.65
CA GLU A 79 -11.23 8.92 2.72
C GLU A 79 -10.31 10.15 2.67
N LYS A 80 -9.22 10.11 3.45
CA LYS A 80 -8.22 11.18 3.47
C LYS A 80 -7.12 11.02 2.43
N SER A 81 -7.14 9.93 1.66
CA SER A 81 -6.11 9.58 0.68
C SER A 81 -4.71 9.62 1.30
N CYS A 82 -4.53 8.95 2.44
CA CYS A 82 -3.25 8.92 3.13
C CYS A 82 -2.88 7.54 3.68
N ILE A 83 -1.57 7.31 3.79
CA ILE A 83 -1.00 6.14 4.45
C ILE A 83 -0.51 6.58 5.82
N CYS A 84 -0.98 5.90 6.85
CA CYS A 84 -0.66 6.20 8.23
C CYS A 84 0.29 5.13 8.77
N ILE A 85 1.38 5.57 9.39
CA ILE A 85 2.34 4.74 10.10
C ILE A 85 2.12 4.92 11.60
N TYR A 86 2.05 3.80 12.30
CA TYR A 86 1.83 3.73 13.73
C TYR A 86 2.90 2.88 14.40
N GLY A 87 3.30 3.24 15.62
CA GLY A 87 4.36 2.58 16.35
C GLY A 87 5.71 2.71 15.64
N TYR A 88 6.01 3.87 15.06
CA TYR A 88 7.24 4.15 14.33
C TYR A 88 8.47 3.89 15.21
N ASN A 89 9.36 3.01 14.75
CA ASN A 89 10.61 2.63 15.40
C ASN A 89 11.53 1.91 14.40
N GLU A 90 12.72 1.48 14.82
CA GLU A 90 13.67 0.78 13.95
C GLU A 90 13.13 -0.52 13.33
N ASN A 91 12.17 -1.18 14.00
CA ASN A 91 11.56 -2.40 13.50
C ASN A 91 10.80 -2.14 12.20
N ILE A 92 10.05 -1.04 12.09
CA ILE A 92 9.32 -0.71 10.86
C ILE A 92 10.27 -0.43 9.70
N ILE A 93 11.34 0.31 9.96
CA ILE A 93 12.38 0.62 8.98
C ILE A 93 13.08 -0.65 8.51
N SER A 94 13.42 -1.56 9.43
CA SER A 94 13.97 -2.87 9.09
C SER A 94 13.03 -3.69 8.22
N GLY A 95 11.72 -3.65 8.52
CA GLY A 95 10.68 -4.31 7.71
C GLY A 95 10.61 -3.79 6.29
N MET A 96 10.58 -2.46 6.11
CA MET A 96 10.59 -1.82 4.80
C MET A 96 11.87 -2.16 4.01
N LYS A 97 13.03 -2.06 4.65
CA LYS A 97 14.34 -2.42 4.04
C LYS A 97 14.36 -3.84 3.51
N LYS A 98 13.89 -4.82 4.29
CA LYS A 98 13.82 -6.22 3.85
C LYS A 98 13.02 -6.40 2.56
N ILE A 99 11.89 -5.70 2.44
CA ILE A 99 11.07 -5.72 1.22
C ILE A 99 11.83 -5.05 0.07
N LEU A 100 12.36 -3.84 0.29
CA LEU A 100 13.10 -3.10 -0.73
C LEU A 100 14.33 -3.84 -1.27
N PHE A 101 15.05 -4.57 -0.42
CA PHE A 101 16.19 -5.40 -0.83
C PHE A 101 15.76 -6.66 -1.57
N LYS A 102 14.73 -7.35 -1.07
CA LYS A 102 14.18 -8.55 -1.73
C LYS A 102 13.72 -8.24 -3.16
N GLU A 103 13.09 -7.09 -3.34
CA GLU A 103 12.56 -6.62 -4.62
C GLU A 103 13.62 -5.83 -5.43
N LYS A 104 14.87 -5.76 -4.94
CA LYS A 104 16.03 -5.12 -5.59
C LYS A 104 15.82 -3.63 -5.94
N ILE A 105 14.98 -2.94 -5.16
CA ILE A 105 14.79 -1.49 -5.25
C ILE A 105 15.98 -0.76 -4.63
N LEU A 106 16.49 -1.31 -3.52
CA LEU A 106 17.72 -0.87 -2.87
C LEU A 106 18.73 -2.02 -2.80
N ASP A 107 20.00 -1.68 -2.67
CA ASP A 107 21.12 -2.63 -2.54
C ASP A 107 21.57 -2.76 -1.08
N GLU A 108 21.54 -3.98 -0.55
CA GLU A 108 21.94 -4.28 0.82
C GLU A 108 23.43 -3.98 1.10
N VAL A 109 24.30 -4.06 0.08
CA VAL A 109 25.74 -3.74 0.21
C VAL A 109 25.92 -2.25 0.46
N TYR A 110 25.22 -1.40 -0.31
CA TYR A 110 25.29 0.06 -0.16
C TYR A 110 24.70 0.51 1.16
N ASP A 111 23.65 -0.16 1.59
CA ASP A 111 23.06 0.04 2.91
C ASP A 111 24.04 -0.26 4.04
N LYS A 112 24.70 -1.42 4.00
CA LYS A 112 25.70 -1.85 4.99
C LYS A 112 26.94 -0.97 5.02
N SER A 113 27.33 -0.41 3.88
CA SER A 113 28.47 0.52 3.78
C SER A 113 28.10 1.97 4.13
N GLU A 114 26.87 2.23 4.59
CA GLU A 114 26.32 3.56 4.83
C GLU A 114 26.32 4.50 3.60
N GLU A 115 26.46 3.96 2.38
CA GLU A 115 26.53 4.76 1.14
C GLU A 115 25.24 5.56 0.94
N TYR A 116 24.07 4.95 1.19
CA TYR A 116 22.78 5.64 1.13
C TYR A 116 22.66 6.75 2.17
N LYS A 117 23.11 6.49 3.40
CA LYS A 117 23.03 7.45 4.50
C LYS A 117 23.93 8.67 4.25
N ASN A 118 25.09 8.46 3.64
CA ASN A 118 26.04 9.52 3.33
C ASN A 118 25.71 10.28 2.04
N ASN A 119 24.92 9.70 1.13
CA ASN A 119 24.61 10.26 -0.19
C ASN A 119 23.12 10.22 -0.52
N ILE A 120 22.25 10.59 0.44
CA ILE A 120 20.78 10.47 0.33
C ILE A 120 20.25 11.06 -0.99
N GLU A 121 20.65 12.29 -1.32
CA GLU A 121 20.18 13.03 -2.50
C GLU A 121 20.45 12.29 -3.83
N LYS A 122 21.57 11.54 -3.90
CA LYS A 122 21.95 10.79 -5.10
C LYS A 122 21.00 9.63 -5.40
N TYR A 123 20.41 9.06 -4.37
CA TYR A 123 19.59 7.85 -4.46
C TYR A 123 18.13 8.10 -4.08
N GLU A 124 17.72 9.36 -3.93
CA GLU A 124 16.38 9.70 -3.45
C GLU A 124 15.31 9.17 -4.42
N ALA A 125 14.25 8.60 -3.84
CA ALA A 125 13.08 8.19 -4.60
C ALA A 125 12.38 9.42 -5.17
N ASN A 126 12.14 9.47 -6.49
CA ASN A 126 11.22 10.46 -7.04
C ASN A 126 9.79 10.11 -6.60
N THR A 127 9.21 10.96 -5.75
CA THR A 127 7.85 10.79 -5.21
C THR A 127 6.95 11.98 -5.54
N ASP A 128 7.38 12.90 -6.41
CA ASP A 128 6.69 14.18 -6.65
C ASP A 128 5.29 14.00 -7.26
N ASP A 129 5.06 12.93 -7.99
CA ASP A 129 3.78 12.53 -8.57
C ASP A 129 2.94 11.64 -7.64
N ILE A 130 3.49 11.22 -6.49
CA ILE A 130 2.86 10.28 -5.56
C ILE A 130 2.46 10.98 -4.25
N ILE A 131 3.40 11.69 -3.62
CA ILE A 131 3.26 12.25 -2.28
C ILE A 131 2.92 13.73 -2.39
N GLU A 132 1.84 14.15 -1.74
CA GLU A 132 1.47 15.56 -1.60
C GLU A 132 2.24 16.22 -0.46
N LYS A 133 2.21 15.59 0.72
CA LYS A 133 2.93 16.04 1.91
C LYS A 133 3.12 14.89 2.91
N ILE A 134 4.06 15.09 3.83
CA ILE A 134 4.30 14.18 4.95
C ILE A 134 4.15 14.99 6.23
N GLU A 135 3.33 14.50 7.15
CA GLU A 135 3.19 15.04 8.49
C GLU A 135 3.81 14.07 9.49
N GLU A 136 4.67 14.57 10.35
CA GLU A 136 5.44 13.79 11.30
C GLU A 136 5.17 14.31 12.72
N LYS A 137 4.79 13.42 13.62
CA LYS A 137 4.58 13.77 15.03
C LYS A 137 5.90 14.16 15.69
N GLU A 138 6.94 13.39 15.41
CA GLU A 138 8.32 13.66 15.79
C GLU A 138 9.18 13.65 14.53
N LYS A 139 10.23 14.48 14.51
CA LYS A 139 11.09 14.60 13.34
C LYS A 139 11.82 13.27 13.08
N THR A 140 11.53 12.68 11.94
CA THR A 140 12.16 11.47 11.42
C THR A 140 13.58 11.77 10.97
N GLU A 141 14.50 10.85 11.23
CA GLU A 141 15.85 10.96 10.71
C GLU A 141 15.85 10.94 9.17
N PRO A 142 16.68 11.76 8.50
CA PRO A 142 16.67 11.86 7.03
C PRO A 142 16.79 10.51 6.31
N TYR A 143 17.63 9.62 6.81
CA TYR A 143 17.82 8.29 6.24
C TYR A 143 16.59 7.38 6.44
N ASN A 144 15.87 7.49 7.56
CA ASN A 144 14.64 6.73 7.76
C ASN A 144 13.51 7.25 6.86
N LEU A 145 13.41 8.57 6.68
CA LEU A 145 12.49 9.17 5.73
C LEU A 145 12.80 8.73 4.29
N PHE A 146 14.08 8.63 3.93
CA PHE A 146 14.53 8.06 2.66
C PHE A 146 14.00 6.62 2.45
N ILE A 147 14.14 5.74 3.44
CA ILE A 147 13.60 4.37 3.37
C ILE A 147 12.08 4.37 3.20
N ILE A 148 11.37 5.21 3.97
CA ILE A 148 9.91 5.34 3.88
C ILE A 148 9.48 5.77 2.47
N LYS A 149 10.12 6.80 1.89
CA LYS A 149 9.80 7.29 0.54
C LYS A 149 9.99 6.19 -0.51
N HIS A 150 11.11 5.45 -0.47
CA HIS A 150 11.34 4.31 -1.37
C HIS A 150 10.27 3.23 -1.23
N PHE A 151 9.89 2.90 0.00
CA PHE A 151 8.83 1.92 0.26
C PHE A 151 7.48 2.38 -0.29
N ILE A 152 7.06 3.61 -0.01
CA ILE A 152 5.79 4.14 -0.52
C ILE A 152 5.80 4.18 -2.05
N LYS A 153 6.89 4.67 -2.66
CA LYS A 153 7.02 4.67 -4.12
C LYS A 153 6.82 3.26 -4.68
N TYR A 154 7.53 2.27 -4.15
CA TYR A 154 7.44 0.88 -4.59
C TYR A 154 6.00 0.33 -4.50
N VAL A 155 5.33 0.53 -3.36
CA VAL A 155 3.95 0.04 -3.17
C VAL A 155 2.99 0.70 -4.14
N ILE A 156 3.13 2.01 -4.37
CA ILE A 156 2.24 2.78 -5.26
C ILE A 156 2.49 2.43 -6.72
N ASP A 157 3.75 2.27 -7.14
CA ASP A 157 4.10 1.81 -8.48
C ASP A 157 3.47 0.43 -8.74
N LYS A 158 3.58 -0.51 -7.78
CA LYS A 158 2.95 -1.84 -7.86
C LYS A 158 1.43 -1.76 -7.96
N TYR A 159 0.80 -0.89 -7.16
CA TYR A 159 -0.62 -0.63 -7.26
C TYR A 159 -1.02 -0.11 -8.65
N LYS A 160 -0.28 0.88 -9.19
CA LYS A 160 -0.55 1.44 -10.51
C LYS A 160 -0.37 0.39 -11.62
N GLU A 161 0.71 -0.39 -11.58
CA GLU A 161 0.98 -1.49 -12.53
C GLU A 161 -0.17 -2.50 -12.59
N GLU A 162 -0.68 -2.95 -11.44
CA GLU A 162 -1.73 -3.97 -11.41
C GLU A 162 -3.12 -3.41 -11.79
N ASN A 163 -3.42 -2.15 -11.47
CA ASN A 163 -4.73 -1.56 -11.77
C ASN A 163 -4.86 -1.05 -13.20
N ILE A 164 -3.79 -0.55 -13.83
CA ILE A 164 -3.82 -0.17 -15.26
C ILE A 164 -4.08 -1.39 -16.15
N SER A 165 -3.55 -2.57 -15.77
CA SER A 165 -3.76 -3.82 -16.53
C SER A 165 -5.22 -4.31 -16.60
N SER A 166 -6.12 -3.70 -15.81
CA SER A 166 -7.53 -4.08 -15.75
C SER A 166 -8.45 -3.27 -16.67
N GLU A 167 -8.03 -2.07 -17.12
CA GLU A 167 -8.86 -1.22 -18.00
C GLU A 167 -8.73 -1.59 -19.49
N ASP A 168 -7.54 -2.02 -19.93
CA ASP A 168 -7.27 -2.35 -21.34
C ASP A 168 -7.92 -3.67 -21.81
N ASN A 169 -8.43 -4.51 -20.91
CA ASN A 169 -9.16 -5.73 -21.28
C ASN A 169 -10.67 -5.50 -21.53
N SER A 170 -11.17 -4.28 -21.38
CA SER A 170 -12.58 -3.95 -21.65
C SER A 170 -12.85 -3.41 -23.07
N ALA A 171 -11.81 -3.20 -23.87
CA ALA A 171 -11.91 -2.60 -25.20
C ALA A 171 -11.98 -3.63 -26.36
N ASN A 172 -12.39 -4.89 -26.11
CA ASN A 172 -12.56 -5.87 -27.19
C ASN A 172 -13.80 -6.76 -27.04
N GLU A 173 -14.96 -6.16 -26.84
CA GLU A 173 -16.24 -6.75 -27.25
C GLU A 173 -17.02 -5.68 -28.01
N ASN A 174 -16.83 -5.60 -29.33
CA ASN A 174 -17.85 -5.18 -30.32
C ASN A 174 -17.25 -4.98 -31.73
N SER A 175 -17.13 -6.06 -32.48
CA SER A 175 -17.46 -6.19 -33.92
C SER A 175 -17.07 -7.62 -34.31
N GLU A 176 -17.91 -8.51 -34.83
CA GLU A 176 -18.91 -8.33 -35.88
C GLU A 176 -20.12 -9.23 -35.59
N ASP A 177 -21.28 -8.61 -35.31
CA ASP A 177 -22.55 -9.29 -35.42
C ASP A 177 -23.04 -9.25 -36.88
N ASN A 178 -23.21 -10.45 -37.43
CA ASN A 178 -24.23 -10.84 -38.40
C ASN A 178 -24.46 -9.97 -39.65
N LYS A 179 -23.79 -10.34 -40.75
CA LYS A 179 -24.32 -10.12 -42.11
C LYS A 179 -25.56 -11.00 -42.31
N ASN A 180 -26.71 -10.41 -42.07
CA ASN A 180 -28.03 -10.95 -42.38
C ASN A 180 -28.15 -11.16 -43.91
N ILE A 181 -28.17 -12.43 -44.36
CA ILE A 181 -28.49 -12.80 -45.74
C ILE A 181 -30.02 -12.75 -45.88
N THR A 182 -30.55 -11.62 -46.33
CA THR A 182 -31.97 -11.52 -46.68
C THR A 182 -32.19 -12.10 -48.07
N THR A 183 -32.70 -13.33 -48.12
CA THR A 183 -33.30 -13.94 -49.31
C THR A 183 -34.60 -13.25 -49.67
N ASN A 184 -34.76 -12.82 -50.92
CA ASN A 184 -36.07 -12.49 -51.50
C ASN A 184 -36.30 -13.35 -52.76
N PRO A 185 -37.35 -14.20 -52.77
CA PRO A 185 -37.87 -14.81 -53.99
C PRO A 185 -39.10 -14.03 -54.45
N PHE A 186 -39.09 -13.49 -55.67
CA PHE A 186 -40.32 -13.15 -56.38
C PHE A 186 -40.29 -13.74 -57.80
N ILE A 187 -41.27 -14.61 -58.02
CA ILE A 187 -41.67 -15.30 -59.24
C ILE A 187 -42.52 -14.31 -60.07
N THR A 188 -42.43 -14.33 -61.40
CA THR A 188 -43.52 -14.73 -62.34
C THR A 188 -43.18 -14.43 -63.80
N ASN A 189 -43.23 -15.50 -64.59
CA ASN A 189 -43.67 -15.70 -65.98
C ASN A 189 -43.94 -14.47 -66.88
N GLY A 190 -43.42 -14.57 -68.12
CA GLY A 190 -43.94 -13.91 -69.31
C GLY A 190 -43.56 -14.72 -70.55
N GLU A 191 -44.58 -15.36 -71.13
CA GLU A 191 -44.77 -15.91 -72.49
C GLU A 191 -43.58 -16.30 -73.39
#